data_AF-A0A3I4LYA5-F1
#
_entry.id   AF-A0A3I4LYA5-F1
#
_cell.length_a   1.000
_cell.length_b   1.000
_cell.length_c   1.000
_cell.angle_alpha   90.00
_cell.angle_beta   90.00
_cell.angle_gamma   90.00
#
_symmetry.space_group_name_H-M   'P 1'
#
loop_
_entity.id
_entity.type
_entity.pdbx_description
1 polymer ?
#
loop_
_entity_poly.entity_id
_entity_poly.type
_entity_poly.pdbx_seq_one_letter_code
_entity_poly.pdbx_strand_id
1 'polypeptide(L)'
;MKISLECKDLIIEKTLELFLKDHLVMKKNCDFIISDEKIYTAKPLFIISKNSPFLSIPFSKEALFESLNEFDNALKAAALQLALEQKRLLEEKIDAIALEFKKDYENKIDLAIKDLKNKLVKALNDE
;
A
#
# COMPACT_ATOMS: atom_id res chain seq x y z
N MET A 1 1.55 -1.10 17.25
CA MET A 1 0.81 0.13 17.00
C MET A 1 1.63 1.31 17.46
N LYS A 2 1.92 2.26 16.57
CA LYS A 2 2.55 3.55 16.90
C LYS A 2 1.50 4.65 16.73
N ILE A 3 1.21 5.38 17.81
CA ILE A 3 0.04 6.26 17.86
C ILE A 3 0.48 7.68 18.20
N SER A 4 -0.19 8.68 17.63
CA SER A 4 -0.12 10.07 18.07
C SER A 4 -1.50 10.50 18.57
N LEU A 5 -1.56 11.28 19.65
CA LEU A 5 -2.79 11.87 20.15
C LEU A 5 -2.90 13.31 19.67
N GLU A 6 -4.11 13.73 19.32
CA GLU A 6 -4.45 15.09 18.93
C GLU A 6 -5.92 15.33 19.30
N CYS A 7 -6.19 15.42 20.60
CA CYS A 7 -7.53 15.60 21.15
C CYS A 7 -7.74 17.05 21.62
N LYS A 8 -8.96 17.59 21.50
CA LYS A 8 -9.38 18.86 22.11
C LYS A 8 -9.79 18.69 23.57
N ASP A 9 -10.44 17.58 23.90
CA ASP A 9 -10.82 17.27 25.28
C ASP A 9 -9.61 16.80 26.10
N LEU A 10 -9.18 17.65 27.04
CA LEU A 10 -8.08 17.40 27.97
C LEU A 10 -8.27 16.13 28.83
N ILE A 11 -9.51 15.79 29.19
CA ILE A 11 -9.78 14.61 30.02
C ILE A 11 -9.53 13.35 29.21
N ILE A 12 -10.03 13.33 27.97
CA ILE A 12 -9.82 12.22 27.04
C ILE A 12 -8.34 12.11 26.72
N GLU A 13 -7.68 13.23 26.40
CA GLU A 13 -6.25 13.28 26.10
C GLU A 13 -5.43 12.68 27.23
N LYS A 14 -5.62 13.12 28.48
CA LYS A 14 -4.88 12.61 29.63
C LYS A 14 -5.17 11.15 29.93
N THR A 15 -6.40 10.72 29.72
CA THR A 15 -6.81 9.32 29.89
C THR A 15 -6.11 8.43 28.87
N LEU A 16 -6.11 8.85 27.60
CA LEU A 16 -5.44 8.15 26.51
C LEU A 16 -3.92 8.17 26.69
N GLU A 17 -3.33 9.27 27.14
CA GLU A 17 -1.91 9.34 27.46
C GLU A 17 -1.53 8.32 28.54
N LEU A 18 -2.36 8.17 29.57
CA LEU A 18 -2.13 7.21 30.64
C LEU A 18 -2.26 5.76 30.17
N PHE A 19 -3.25 5.47 29.32
CA PHE A 19 -3.51 4.11 28.84
C PHE A 19 -2.57 3.67 27.71
N LEU A 20 -2.16 4.60 26.84
CA LEU A 20 -1.39 4.33 25.61
C LEU A 20 0.08 4.73 25.72
N LYS A 21 0.58 5.06 26.92
CA LYS A 21 1.94 5.59 27.15
C LYS A 21 3.03 4.83 26.39
N ASP A 22 2.98 3.50 26.35
CA ASP A 22 3.99 2.66 25.70
C ASP A 22 3.87 2.64 24.16
N HIS A 23 2.76 3.12 23.61
CA HIS A 23 2.46 3.17 22.18
C HIS A 23 2.56 4.58 21.58
N LEU A 24 2.74 5.60 22.42
CA LEU A 24 2.83 7.00 21.98
C LEU A 24 4.16 7.28 21.28
N VAL A 25 4.05 7.87 20.09
CA VAL A 25 5.20 8.35 19.31
C VAL A 25 4.91 9.73 18.76
N MET A 26 5.96 10.41 18.28
CA MET A 26 5.79 11.67 17.55
C MET A 26 4.91 11.49 16.31
N LYS A 27 4.08 12.49 16.00
CA LYS A 27 3.21 12.57 14.82
C LYS A 27 3.90 12.20 13.49
N LYS A 28 5.21 12.42 13.36
CA LYS A 28 6.00 12.01 12.18
C LYS A 28 6.09 10.49 12.02
N ASN A 29 6.20 9.75 13.11
CA ASN A 29 6.48 8.30 13.11
C ASN A 29 5.28 7.43 13.49
N CYS A 30 4.10 8.02 13.74
CA CYS A 30 2.89 7.25 14.04
C CYS A 30 2.31 6.56 12.79
N ASP A 31 1.63 5.45 13.00
CA ASP A 31 0.87 4.74 11.97
C ASP A 31 -0.47 5.46 11.73
N PHE A 32 -1.10 5.94 12.81
CA PHE A 32 -2.35 6.70 12.76
C PHE A 32 -2.46 7.68 13.95
N ILE A 33 -3.44 8.59 13.87
CA ILE A 33 -3.69 9.63 14.87
C ILE A 33 -5.03 9.34 15.56
N ILE A 34 -5.09 9.50 16.88
CA ILE A 34 -6.34 9.50 17.64
C ILE A 34 -6.76 10.93 17.93
N SER A 35 -8.03 11.24 17.68
CA SER A 35 -8.64 12.55 17.93
C SER A 35 -10.07 12.38 18.43
N ASP A 36 -10.55 13.33 19.21
CA ASP A 36 -11.97 13.43 19.59
C ASP A 36 -12.84 14.09 18.51
N GLU A 37 -12.22 14.84 17.61
CA GLU A 37 -12.87 15.50 16.48
C GLU A 37 -12.28 15.11 15.12
N LYS A 38 -13.01 15.44 14.06
CA LYS A 38 -12.50 15.24 12.70
C LYS A 38 -11.47 16.31 12.35
N ILE A 39 -10.21 15.93 12.35
CA ILE A 39 -9.08 16.79 11.96
C ILE A 39 -8.63 16.51 10.53
N TYR A 40 -8.07 17.52 9.87
CA TYR A 40 -7.45 17.36 8.56
C TYR A 40 -6.03 16.83 8.74
N THR A 41 -5.80 15.58 8.33
CA THR A 41 -4.52 14.89 8.46
C THR A 41 -4.29 14.00 7.24
N ALA A 42 -3.03 13.87 6.83
CA ALA A 42 -2.62 12.92 5.79
C ALA A 42 -2.56 11.47 6.30
N LYS A 43 -2.54 11.27 7.62
CA LYS A 43 -2.50 9.96 8.26
C LYS A 43 -3.91 9.47 8.61
N PRO A 44 -4.13 8.15 8.70
CA PRO A 44 -5.40 7.60 9.15
C PRO A 44 -5.79 8.19 10.51
N LEU A 45 -7.09 8.49 10.65
CA LEU A 45 -7.65 9.14 11.84
C LEU A 45 -8.60 8.17 12.54
N PHE A 46 -8.32 7.92 13.81
CA PHE A 46 -9.18 7.18 14.72
C PHE A 46 -9.95 8.18 15.59
N ILE A 47 -11.27 8.25 15.40
CA ILE A 47 -12.12 9.25 16.07
C ILE A 47 -12.75 8.63 17.31
N ILE A 48 -12.65 9.31 18.46
CA ILE A 48 -13.31 8.93 19.72
C ILE A 48 -14.32 10.02 20.08
N SER A 49 -15.60 9.76 19.85
CA SER A 49 -16.66 10.73 20.15
C SER A 49 -17.93 10.00 20.56
N LYS A 50 -18.91 10.71 21.12
CA LYS A 50 -20.17 10.10 21.59
C LYS A 50 -20.91 9.27 20.53
N ASN A 51 -20.74 9.61 19.25
CA ASN A 51 -21.38 8.93 18.11
C ASN A 51 -20.35 8.41 17.10
N SER A 52 -19.14 8.06 17.56
CA SER A 52 -18.12 7.54 16.65
C SER A 52 -18.43 6.10 16.24
N PRO A 53 -18.23 5.72 14.97
CA PRO A 53 -18.31 4.32 14.54
C PRO A 53 -17.15 3.47 15.09
N PHE A 54 -16.05 4.09 15.53
CA PHE A 54 -14.87 3.36 16.01
C PHE A 54 -14.93 3.09 17.51
N LEU A 55 -15.15 4.15 18.30
CA LEU A 55 -15.23 4.04 19.76
C LEU A 55 -16.10 5.16 20.33
N SER A 56 -17.20 4.76 20.94
CA SER A 56 -18.15 5.68 21.59
C SER A 56 -17.80 5.89 23.07
N ILE A 57 -18.07 7.10 23.57
CA ILE A 57 -17.89 7.45 24.98
C ILE A 57 -19.21 7.19 25.73
N PRO A 58 -19.20 6.57 26.92
CA PRO A 58 -18.03 6.07 27.67
C PRO A 58 -17.54 4.70 27.17
N PHE A 59 -16.23 4.46 27.26
CA PHE A 59 -15.57 3.21 26.88
C PHE A 59 -14.77 2.62 28.05
N SER A 60 -14.57 1.30 28.05
CA SER A 60 -13.62 0.64 28.95
C SER A 60 -12.22 0.58 28.33
N LYS A 61 -11.21 0.30 29.16
CA LYS A 61 -9.83 0.15 28.68
C LYS A 61 -9.72 -0.99 27.66
N GLU A 62 -10.41 -2.10 27.91
CA GLU A 62 -10.41 -3.28 27.03
C GLU A 62 -11.02 -2.92 25.67
N ALA A 63 -12.16 -2.24 25.65
CA ALA A 63 -12.81 -1.78 24.43
C ALA A 63 -11.92 -0.83 23.62
N LEU A 64 -11.20 0.08 24.28
CA LEU A 64 -10.22 0.95 23.62
C LEU A 64 -9.14 0.13 22.90
N PHE A 65 -8.51 -0.83 23.59
CA PHE A 65 -7.45 -1.63 22.99
C PHE A 65 -7.96 -2.55 21.87
N GLU A 66 -9.16 -3.12 22.03
CA GLU A 66 -9.79 -3.96 21.02
C GLU A 66 -10.06 -3.17 19.74
N SER A 67 -10.75 -2.02 19.83
CA SER A 67 -11.05 -1.18 18.69
C SER A 67 -9.79 -0.62 18.02
N LEU A 68 -8.76 -0.27 18.80
CA LEU A 68 -7.49 0.19 18.24
C LEU A 68 -6.73 -0.92 17.52
N ASN A 69 -6.74 -2.15 18.05
CA ASN A 69 -6.10 -3.30 17.41
C ASN A 69 -6.85 -3.72 16.13
N GLU A 70 -8.18 -3.68 16.14
CA GLU A 70 -9.00 -3.90 14.94
C GLU A 70 -8.68 -2.86 13.86
N PHE A 71 -8.58 -1.58 14.24
CA PHE A 71 -8.22 -0.52 13.31
C PHE A 71 -6.80 -0.68 12.74
N ASP A 72 -5.82 -1.01 13.57
CA ASP A 72 -4.43 -1.26 13.13
C ASP A 72 -4.34 -2.46 12.19
N ASN A 73 -5.08 -3.53 12.48
CA ASN A 73 -5.14 -4.71 11.62
C ASN A 73 -5.82 -4.42 10.28
N ALA A 74 -6.92 -3.66 10.29
CA ALA A 74 -7.58 -3.22 9.06
C ALA A 74 -6.65 -2.35 8.20
N LEU A 75 -5.90 -1.44 8.82
CA LEU A 75 -4.92 -0.60 8.13
C LEU A 75 -3.80 -1.43 7.50
N LYS A 76 -3.24 -2.38 8.24
CA LYS A 76 -2.21 -3.31 7.74
C LYS A 76 -2.73 -4.20 6.62
N ALA A 77 -3.96 -4.70 6.74
CA ALA A 77 -4.59 -5.52 5.71
C ALA A 77 -4.80 -4.71 4.42
N ALA A 78 -5.28 -3.48 4.52
CA ALA A 78 -5.44 -2.58 3.38
C ALA A 78 -4.09 -2.28 2.71
N ALA A 79 -3.04 -2.00 3.50
CA ALA A 79 -1.70 -1.77 2.98
C ALA A 79 -1.12 -3.01 2.28
N LEU A 80 -1.35 -4.20 2.84
CA LEU A 80 -0.93 -5.47 2.24
C LEU A 80 -1.65 -5.73 0.90
N GLN A 81 -2.96 -5.52 0.83
CA GLN A 81 -3.71 -5.68 -0.41
C GLN A 81 -3.22 -4.72 -1.50
N LEU A 82 -2.97 -3.46 -1.15
CA LEU A 82 -2.38 -2.48 -2.07
C LEU A 82 -1.00 -2.93 -2.57
N ALA A 83 -0.15 -3.46 -1.70
CA ALA A 83 1.17 -3.95 -2.07
C ALA A 83 1.08 -5.18 -3.00
N LEU A 84 0.16 -6.11 -2.73
CA LEU A 84 -0.08 -7.29 -3.56
C LEU A 84 -0.61 -6.90 -4.95
N GLU A 85 -1.53 -5.94 -5.02
CA GLU A 85 -2.06 -5.46 -6.30
C GLU A 85 -0.97 -4.75 -7.12
N GLN A 86 -0.15 -3.92 -6.48
CA GLN A 86 1.00 -3.30 -7.17
C GLN A 86 2.00 -4.34 -7.67
N LYS A 87 2.26 -5.38 -6.88
CA LYS A 87 3.12 -6.50 -7.30
C LYS A 87 2.54 -7.20 -8.53
N ARG A 88 1.23 -7.51 -8.51
CA ARG A 88 0.53 -8.15 -9.63
C ARG A 88 0.65 -7.32 -10.92
N LEU A 89 0.38 -6.02 -10.83
CA LEU A 89 0.50 -5.10 -11.96
C LEU A 89 1.95 -5.00 -12.50
N LEU A 90 2.94 -5.12 -11.61
CA LEU A 90 4.34 -5.11 -12.01
C LEU A 90 4.72 -6.42 -12.73
N GLU A 91 4.28 -7.56 -12.22
CA GLU A 91 4.47 -8.87 -12.85
C GLU A 91 3.83 -8.90 -14.25
N GLU A 92 2.60 -8.41 -14.40
CA GLU A 92 1.93 -8.31 -15.71
C GLU A 92 2.72 -7.44 -16.71
N LYS A 93 3.33 -6.33 -16.24
CA LYS A 93 4.18 -5.48 -17.09
C LYS A 93 5.46 -6.20 -17.49
N ILE A 94 6.09 -6.95 -16.59
CA ILE A 94 7.28 -7.72 -16.88
C ILE A 94 6.97 -8.77 -17.95
N ASP A 95 5.87 -9.49 -17.82
CA ASP A 95 5.45 -10.50 -18.79
C ASP A 95 5.14 -9.88 -20.17
N ALA A 96 4.46 -8.73 -20.19
CA ALA A 96 4.18 -8.01 -21.43
C ALA A 96 5.47 -7.60 -22.15
N ILE A 97 6.44 -7.05 -21.41
CA ILE A 97 7.75 -6.68 -21.96
C ILE A 97 8.48 -7.93 -22.46
N ALA A 98 8.50 -9.02 -21.70
CA ALA A 98 9.16 -10.26 -22.11
C ALA A 98 8.56 -10.84 -23.41
N LEU A 99 7.23 -10.77 -23.57
CA LEU A 99 6.53 -11.20 -24.77
C LEU A 99 6.88 -10.30 -25.98
N GLU A 100 6.92 -8.99 -25.78
CA GLU A 100 7.30 -8.03 -26.82
C GLU A 100 8.75 -8.27 -27.28
N PHE A 101 9.67 -8.43 -26.34
CA PHE A 101 11.06 -8.77 -26.64
C PHE A 101 11.17 -10.07 -27.43
N LYS A 102 10.48 -11.13 -27.01
CA LYS A 102 10.49 -12.42 -27.72
C LYS A 102 10.05 -12.24 -29.17
N LYS A 103 8.95 -11.52 -29.40
CA LYS A 103 8.40 -11.27 -30.73
C LYS A 103 9.36 -10.44 -31.59
N ASP A 104 10.01 -9.43 -31.02
CA ASP A 104 11.02 -8.63 -31.72
C ASP A 104 12.22 -9.48 -32.18
N TYR A 105 12.70 -10.37 -31.31
CA TYR A 105 13.78 -11.31 -31.66
C TYR A 105 13.37 -12.30 -32.75
N GLU A 106 12.18 -12.89 -32.66
CA GLU A 106 11.64 -13.79 -33.69
C GLU A 106 11.59 -13.08 -35.06
N ASN A 107 11.06 -11.86 -35.11
CA ASN A 107 11.02 -11.05 -36.33
C ASN A 107 12.43 -10.77 -36.90
N LYS A 108 13.39 -10.43 -36.04
CA LYS A 108 14.78 -10.17 -36.46
C LYS A 108 15.45 -11.42 -37.02
N ILE A 109 15.20 -12.58 -36.40
CA ILE A 109 15.72 -13.87 -36.87
C ILE A 109 15.12 -14.19 -38.25
N ASP A 110 13.79 -14.06 -38.41
CA ASP A 110 13.11 -14.32 -39.68
C ASP A 110 13.63 -13.41 -40.81
N LEU A 111 13.85 -12.12 -40.51
CA LEU A 111 14.45 -11.18 -41.46
C LEU A 111 15.88 -11.58 -41.85
N ALA A 112 16.71 -11.98 -40.88
CA ALA A 112 18.08 -12.42 -41.14
C ALA A 112 18.11 -13.70 -42.00
N ILE A 113 17.25 -14.67 -41.71
CA ILE A 113 17.10 -15.90 -42.50
C ILE A 113 16.66 -15.57 -43.92
N LYS A 114 15.69 -14.66 -44.08
CA LYS A 114 15.21 -14.22 -45.39
C LYS A 114 16.31 -13.53 -46.20
N ASP A 115 17.11 -12.68 -45.58
CA ASP A 115 18.22 -11.99 -46.23
C ASP A 115 19.32 -12.98 -46.68
N LEU A 116 19.69 -13.93 -45.81
CA LEU A 116 20.61 -15.02 -46.14
C LEU A 116 20.12 -15.86 -47.32
N LYS A 117 18.84 -16.25 -47.32
CA LYS A 117 18.23 -16.99 -48.42
C LYS A 117 18.32 -16.21 -49.74
N ASN A 118 18.01 -14.92 -49.71
CA ASN A 118 18.09 -14.07 -50.91
C ASN A 118 19.52 -13.96 -51.44
N LYS A 119 20.52 -13.83 -50.57
CA LYS A 119 21.94 -13.81 -50.94
C LYS A 119 22.38 -15.12 -51.59
N LEU A 120 21.97 -16.27 -51.03
CA LEU A 120 22.26 -17.59 -51.60
C LEU A 120 21.64 -17.77 -52.99
N VAL A 121 20.37 -17.37 -53.17
CA VAL A 121 19.70 -17.47 -54.48
C VAL A 121 20.39 -16.60 -55.53
N LYS A 122 20.85 -15.40 -55.17
CA LYS A 122 21.63 -14.56 -56.08
C LYS A 122 22.95 -15.22 -56.48
N ALA A 123 23.71 -15.72 -55.50
CA ALA A 123 24.98 -16.38 -55.76
C ALA A 123 24.85 -17.63 -56.66
N LEU A 124 23.72 -18.34 -56.59
CA LEU A 124 23.43 -19.51 -57.44
C LEU A 124 22.97 -19.15 -58.85
N ASN A 125 22.43 -17.95 -59.07
CA ASN A 125 21.90 -17.52 -60.37
C ASN A 125 22.90 -16.65 -61.17
N ASP A 126 24.03 -16.27 -60.55
CA ASP A 126 25.12 -15.50 -61.17
C ASP A 126 26.29 -16.39 -61.70
N GLU A 127 26.13 -17.73 -61.68
CA GLU A 127 26.93 -18.73 -62.44
C GLU A 127 26.17 -19.20 -63.69
#